data_AF-A0A2W2ET38-F1
#
_entry.id   AF-A0A2W2ET38-F1
#
_cell.length_a   1.000
_cell.length_b   1.000
_cell.length_c   1.000
_cell.angle_alpha   90.00
_cell.angle_beta   90.00
_cell.angle_gamma   90.00
#
_symmetry.space_group_name_H-M   'P 1'
#
loop_
_entity.id
_entity.type
_entity.pdbx_description
1 polymer ?
#
loop_
_entity_poly.entity_id
_entity_poly.type
_entity_poly.pdbx_seq_one_letter_code
_entity_poly.pdbx_strand_id
1 'polypeptide(L)'
;MTKNSARKKEIRARQAVTGEAYNVAARALDRGQHPAASGATYAAGLPLFDDTALPEDERLVLDGLRALAADGVLLAVRMAEPDPEVVEARLQAEGKPASRLWQRWASAEAAVDGYVLRETMYGPNRSGYTATNRGPRVPVPVRTADGTVTVVAMPEWARMHDDGRWIWAHTGWPVEAPGRIVDPPQEFVPAPGLRWQVAVWHDLRHDGRVLGEDYGGSTSAWRTVGWCASRDDARLIARAHVAHCGENARADVVEHGTDNGVVSRVIDTYLPDPDAPERPRPVAAPGPRPASPHRSEIPEPSWYQRQDNPPNSSLIVWTGTGWRTLIWTNWQTGIIAQELGIGVGGPYEWAEAWGPRHPDRDLHDWTQEGRELTHRFPEPAWEERAERIETGRRAREDALVDALAERGGLTRQQAADRLAAGGEKYRQILDVGQATIARALNTARRALPEGPERTAVRHALDDLTTRHLPPADAERIANVQLDSEIEAERAPHVTAWARRAVAEYLVPAPDPVAAGIDGFLPPQDA
;
A
#
# COMPACT_ATOMS: atom_id res chain seq x y z
N MET A 1 -41.61 1.33 -39.88
CA MET A 1 -41.33 -0.13 -39.90
C MET A 1 -39.86 -0.50 -40.19
N THR A 2 -38.89 0.42 -40.03
CA THR A 2 -37.48 0.21 -40.44
C THR A 2 -36.52 -0.20 -39.31
N LYS A 3 -36.84 0.06 -38.04
CA LYS A 3 -35.96 -0.28 -36.89
C LYS A 3 -35.87 -1.79 -36.57
N ASN A 4 -36.94 -2.57 -36.79
CA ASN A 4 -36.93 -4.02 -36.57
C ASN A 4 -36.14 -4.81 -37.63
N SER A 5 -35.97 -4.24 -38.82
CA SER A 5 -35.19 -4.85 -39.91
C SER A 5 -33.68 -4.76 -39.63
N ALA A 6 -33.21 -3.59 -39.18
CA ALA A 6 -31.80 -3.37 -38.81
C ALA A 6 -31.37 -4.27 -37.65
N ARG A 7 -32.18 -4.37 -36.58
CA ARG A 7 -31.90 -5.24 -35.42
C ARG A 7 -31.85 -6.72 -35.79
N LYS A 8 -32.74 -7.21 -36.67
CA LYS A 8 -32.69 -8.59 -37.19
C LYS A 8 -31.45 -8.85 -38.07
N LYS A 9 -30.99 -7.84 -38.80
CA LYS A 9 -29.80 -7.94 -39.66
C LYS A 9 -28.51 -7.96 -38.83
N GLU A 10 -28.47 -7.19 -37.75
CA GLU A 10 -27.36 -7.18 -36.79
C GLU A 10 -27.29 -8.48 -35.97
N ILE A 11 -28.43 -9.02 -35.52
CA ILE A 11 -28.49 -10.33 -34.86
C ILE A 11 -28.00 -11.46 -35.79
N ARG A 12 -28.42 -11.44 -37.07
CA ARG A 12 -27.93 -12.42 -38.07
C ARG A 12 -26.44 -12.25 -38.39
N ALA A 13 -25.92 -11.03 -38.39
CA ALA A 13 -24.50 -10.77 -38.61
C ALA A 13 -23.66 -11.24 -37.41
N ARG A 14 -24.14 -11.05 -36.18
CA ARG A 14 -23.51 -11.61 -34.97
C ARG A 14 -23.52 -13.13 -35.02
N GLN A 15 -24.66 -13.76 -35.31
CA GLN A 15 -24.79 -15.22 -35.44
C GLN A 15 -23.89 -15.84 -36.52
N ALA A 16 -23.62 -15.12 -37.63
CA ALA A 16 -22.73 -15.59 -38.68
C ALA A 16 -21.24 -15.59 -38.25
N VAL A 17 -20.81 -14.58 -37.49
CA VAL A 17 -19.44 -14.49 -36.94
C VAL A 17 -19.23 -15.50 -35.81
N THR A 18 -20.22 -15.74 -34.95
CA THR A 18 -20.16 -16.83 -33.95
C THR A 18 -20.10 -18.21 -34.60
N GLY A 19 -20.74 -18.40 -35.77
CA GLY A 19 -20.74 -19.66 -36.51
C GLY A 19 -19.38 -20.07 -37.10
N GLU A 20 -18.52 -19.12 -37.45
CA GLU A 20 -17.17 -19.42 -37.99
C GLU A 20 -16.18 -19.77 -36.87
N ALA A 21 -16.23 -19.06 -35.74
CA ALA A 21 -15.49 -19.42 -34.53
C ALA A 21 -15.94 -20.77 -33.96
N TYR A 22 -17.25 -21.06 -34.00
CA TYR A 22 -17.83 -22.36 -33.66
C TYR A 22 -17.24 -23.51 -34.48
N ASN A 23 -17.13 -23.34 -35.81
CA ASN A 23 -16.60 -24.39 -36.68
C ASN A 23 -15.10 -24.66 -36.44
N VAL A 24 -14.34 -23.70 -35.93
CA VAL A 24 -12.94 -23.89 -35.55
C VAL A 24 -12.84 -24.64 -34.22
N ALA A 25 -13.63 -24.25 -33.21
CA ALA A 25 -13.68 -24.91 -31.90
C ALA A 25 -14.22 -26.36 -31.98
N ALA A 26 -15.27 -26.60 -32.77
CA ALA A 26 -15.84 -27.92 -32.99
C ALA A 26 -14.83 -28.90 -33.66
N ARG A 27 -13.98 -28.40 -34.57
CA ARG A 27 -12.88 -29.19 -35.20
C ARG A 27 -11.69 -29.46 -34.27
N ALA A 28 -11.58 -28.73 -33.16
CA ALA A 28 -10.61 -28.99 -32.11
C ALA A 28 -11.12 -30.06 -31.14
N LEU A 29 -12.41 -30.00 -30.78
CA LEU A 29 -13.11 -31.01 -29.95
C LEU A 29 -13.15 -32.39 -30.59
N ASP A 30 -13.33 -32.48 -31.92
CA ASP A 30 -13.40 -33.76 -32.66
C ASP A 30 -12.06 -34.54 -32.69
N ARG A 31 -10.97 -33.94 -32.17
CA ARG A 31 -9.62 -34.54 -32.11
C ARG A 31 -9.20 -35.04 -30.72
N GLY A 32 -10.03 -34.93 -29.69
CA GLY A 32 -9.69 -35.31 -28.32
C GLY A 32 -10.76 -36.17 -27.66
N GLN A 33 -10.56 -37.49 -27.61
CA GLN A 33 -11.36 -38.39 -26.79
C GLN A 33 -11.27 -37.97 -25.31
N HIS A 34 -12.42 -37.68 -24.68
CA HIS A 34 -12.56 -37.47 -23.25
C HIS A 34 -12.16 -38.73 -22.46
N PRO A 35 -11.20 -38.67 -21.53
CA PRO A 35 -11.14 -39.60 -20.42
C PRO A 35 -11.97 -39.02 -19.27
N ALA A 36 -13.00 -39.77 -18.86
CA ALA A 36 -13.67 -39.54 -17.60
C ALA A 36 -12.72 -39.84 -16.43
N ALA A 37 -12.79 -38.99 -15.40
CA ALA A 37 -12.44 -39.22 -14.00
C ALA A 37 -11.05 -39.81 -13.69
N SER A 38 -10.14 -38.97 -13.16
CA SER A 38 -9.28 -39.38 -12.06
C SER A 38 -8.79 -38.19 -11.21
N GLY A 39 -9.16 -38.21 -9.92
CA GLY A 39 -8.21 -38.12 -8.82
C GLY A 39 -7.48 -36.82 -8.48
N ALA A 40 -7.72 -35.69 -9.16
CA ALA A 40 -7.17 -34.41 -8.71
C ALA A 40 -8.08 -33.82 -7.63
N THR A 41 -7.63 -33.81 -6.38
CA THR A 41 -8.23 -33.03 -5.27
C THR A 41 -8.34 -31.57 -5.70
N TYR A 42 -9.54 -31.19 -6.14
CA TYR A 42 -9.89 -29.88 -6.67
C TYR A 42 -9.71 -28.78 -5.61
N ALA A 43 -9.52 -27.54 -6.08
CA ALA A 43 -9.50 -26.33 -5.27
C ALA A 43 -10.57 -26.40 -4.19
N ALA A 44 -10.14 -26.40 -2.92
CA ALA A 44 -11.06 -26.42 -1.80
C ALA A 44 -11.94 -25.16 -1.83
N GLY A 45 -13.13 -25.24 -2.46
CA GLY A 45 -14.24 -24.32 -2.20
C GLY A 45 -14.98 -23.67 -3.37
N LEU A 46 -14.51 -23.74 -4.62
CA LEU A 46 -15.26 -23.17 -5.76
C LEU A 46 -16.24 -24.19 -6.35
N PRO A 47 -17.51 -23.82 -6.59
CA PRO A 47 -18.47 -24.72 -7.22
C PRO A 47 -18.08 -24.98 -8.68
N LEU A 48 -18.06 -26.26 -9.08
CA LEU A 48 -17.97 -26.64 -10.48
C LEU A 48 -19.17 -26.04 -11.23
N PHE A 49 -18.93 -25.59 -12.45
CA PHE A 49 -19.98 -25.09 -13.32
C PHE A 49 -20.88 -26.25 -13.76
N ASP A 50 -22.19 -26.14 -13.55
CA ASP A 50 -23.15 -27.14 -14.00
C ASP A 50 -23.39 -26.97 -15.51
N ASP A 51 -22.60 -27.69 -16.31
CA ASP A 51 -22.70 -27.70 -17.76
C ASP A 51 -23.87 -28.56 -18.27
N THR A 52 -24.43 -29.41 -17.41
CA THR A 52 -25.53 -30.32 -17.77
C THR A 52 -26.87 -29.60 -17.85
N ALA A 53 -27.01 -28.48 -17.12
CA ALA A 53 -28.22 -27.66 -17.06
C ALA A 53 -28.28 -26.53 -18.10
N LEU A 54 -27.22 -26.30 -18.88
CA LEU A 54 -27.14 -25.16 -19.80
C LEU A 54 -27.95 -25.35 -21.10
N PRO A 55 -28.62 -24.29 -21.59
CA PRO A 55 -29.09 -24.18 -22.97
C PRO A 55 -27.97 -24.43 -24.00
N GLU A 56 -28.34 -24.83 -25.22
CA GLU A 56 -27.40 -25.18 -26.29
C GLU A 56 -26.46 -24.02 -26.69
N ASP A 57 -26.98 -22.80 -26.70
CA ASP A 57 -26.22 -21.58 -27.00
C ASP A 57 -25.23 -21.20 -25.89
N GLU A 58 -25.56 -21.45 -24.63
CA GLU A 58 -24.65 -21.24 -23.49
C GLU A 58 -23.58 -22.35 -23.41
N ARG A 59 -23.92 -23.59 -23.76
CA ARG A 59 -22.94 -24.67 -23.91
C ARG A 59 -21.88 -24.36 -24.96
N LEU A 60 -22.29 -23.77 -26.06
CA LEU A 60 -21.39 -23.38 -27.15
C LEU A 60 -20.35 -22.35 -26.69
N VAL A 61 -20.75 -21.41 -25.82
CA VAL A 61 -19.83 -20.46 -25.17
C VAL A 61 -18.87 -21.20 -24.25
N LEU A 62 -19.39 -22.08 -23.40
CA LEU A 62 -18.59 -22.88 -22.47
C LEU A 62 -17.54 -23.75 -23.18
N ASP A 63 -17.92 -24.42 -24.26
CA ASP A 63 -17.05 -25.30 -25.03
C ASP A 63 -15.96 -24.53 -25.77
N GLY A 64 -16.27 -23.34 -26.30
CA GLY A 64 -15.28 -22.42 -26.88
C GLY A 64 -14.22 -21.99 -25.86
N LEU A 65 -14.67 -21.56 -24.68
CA LEU A 65 -13.78 -21.20 -23.57
C LEU A 65 -12.92 -22.38 -23.12
N ARG A 66 -13.48 -23.59 -23.04
CA ARG A 66 -12.74 -24.82 -22.70
C ARG A 66 -11.66 -25.13 -23.74
N ALA A 67 -11.98 -25.05 -25.03
CA ALA A 67 -11.04 -25.33 -26.11
C ALA A 67 -9.86 -24.35 -26.11
N LEU A 68 -10.13 -23.05 -25.97
CA LEU A 68 -9.08 -22.02 -25.91
C LEU A 68 -8.15 -22.22 -24.71
N ALA A 69 -8.73 -22.51 -23.54
CA ALA A 69 -7.94 -22.83 -22.35
C ALA A 69 -7.12 -24.12 -22.53
N ALA A 70 -7.66 -25.14 -23.21
CA ALA A 70 -6.95 -26.40 -23.46
C ALA A 70 -5.73 -26.20 -24.37
N ASP A 71 -5.82 -25.28 -25.32
CA ASP A 71 -4.73 -24.89 -26.20
C ASP A 71 -3.73 -23.93 -25.51
N GLY A 72 -4.07 -23.39 -24.34
CA GLY A 72 -3.26 -22.41 -23.61
C GLY A 72 -3.27 -21.03 -24.25
N VAL A 73 -4.30 -20.72 -25.03
CA VAL A 73 -4.47 -19.44 -25.69
C VAL A 73 -5.06 -18.44 -24.70
N LEU A 74 -4.56 -17.19 -24.73
CA LEU A 74 -5.16 -16.10 -23.97
C LEU A 74 -6.58 -15.83 -24.45
N LEU A 75 -7.50 -15.65 -23.51
CA LEU A 75 -8.88 -15.32 -23.78
C LEU A 75 -9.00 -13.84 -24.17
N ALA A 76 -9.82 -13.56 -25.17
CA ALA A 76 -10.06 -12.19 -25.60
C ALA A 76 -10.88 -11.44 -24.54
N VAL A 77 -10.35 -10.33 -24.03
CA VAL A 77 -11.07 -9.43 -23.12
C VAL A 77 -11.45 -8.17 -23.88
N ARG A 78 -12.76 -7.95 -24.04
CA ARG A 78 -13.30 -6.82 -24.79
C ARG A 78 -14.06 -5.90 -23.86
N MET A 79 -13.86 -4.60 -24.00
CA MET A 79 -14.68 -3.62 -23.28
C MET A 79 -15.95 -3.35 -24.07
N ALA A 80 -17.11 -3.48 -23.42
CA ALA A 80 -18.34 -2.89 -23.92
C ALA A 80 -18.21 -1.36 -23.90
N GLU A 81 -18.95 -0.69 -24.78
CA GLU A 81 -19.04 0.77 -24.75
C GLU A 81 -19.56 1.20 -23.37
N PRO A 82 -18.81 2.03 -22.62
CA PRO A 82 -19.19 2.42 -21.28
C PRO A 82 -20.39 3.36 -21.34
N ASP A 83 -21.32 3.19 -20.40
CA ASP A 83 -22.44 4.12 -20.27
C ASP A 83 -21.91 5.55 -20.02
N PRO A 84 -22.51 6.60 -20.60
CA PRO A 84 -22.04 7.98 -20.44
C PRO A 84 -21.86 8.41 -18.97
N GLU A 85 -22.74 7.94 -18.09
CA GLU A 85 -22.68 8.21 -16.65
C GLU A 85 -21.43 7.60 -15.99
N VAL A 86 -20.99 6.42 -16.46
CA VAL A 86 -19.76 5.78 -15.99
C VAL A 86 -18.53 6.55 -16.46
N VAL A 87 -18.56 7.07 -17.69
CA VAL A 87 -17.49 7.92 -18.24
C VAL A 87 -17.38 9.22 -17.44
N GLU A 88 -18.51 9.86 -17.12
CA GLU A 88 -18.54 11.08 -16.31
C GLU A 88 -18.04 10.83 -14.88
N ALA A 89 -18.49 9.75 -14.24
CA ALA A 89 -18.03 9.36 -12.91
C ALA A 89 -16.52 9.06 -12.87
N ARG A 90 -15.99 8.40 -13.91
CA ARG A 90 -14.55 8.18 -14.08
C ARG A 90 -13.79 9.50 -14.16
N LEU A 91 -14.19 10.40 -15.06
CA LEU A 91 -13.54 11.70 -15.23
C LEU A 91 -13.56 12.52 -13.93
N GLN A 92 -14.65 12.46 -13.17
CA GLN A 92 -14.77 13.13 -11.88
C GLN A 92 -13.86 12.51 -10.81
N ALA A 93 -13.67 11.19 -10.83
CA ALA A 93 -12.78 10.48 -9.91
C ALA A 93 -11.30 10.71 -10.25
N GLU A 94 -10.93 10.58 -11.52
CA GLU A 94 -9.56 10.80 -12.04
C GLU A 94 -9.13 12.28 -11.92
N GLY A 95 -10.08 13.22 -11.98
CA GLY A 95 -9.82 14.65 -11.79
C GLY A 95 -9.56 15.06 -10.33
N LYS A 96 -9.68 14.15 -9.34
CA LYS A 96 -9.40 14.44 -7.94
C LYS A 96 -8.02 13.88 -7.54
N PRO A 97 -7.05 14.73 -7.16
CA PRO A 97 -5.69 14.31 -6.83
C PRO A 97 -5.54 13.37 -5.61
N ALA A 98 -6.65 13.04 -4.92
CA ALA A 98 -6.69 12.16 -3.75
C ALA A 98 -7.41 10.81 -3.99
N SER A 99 -7.81 10.46 -5.21
CA SER A 99 -8.66 9.30 -5.47
C SER A 99 -7.92 7.96 -5.59
N ARG A 100 -6.92 7.67 -4.76
CA ARG A 100 -6.36 6.31 -4.63
C ARG A 100 -7.39 5.25 -4.19
N LEU A 101 -8.57 5.69 -3.74
CA LEU A 101 -9.68 4.83 -3.33
C LEU A 101 -10.67 4.50 -4.46
N TRP A 102 -10.52 5.13 -5.64
CA TRP A 102 -11.36 4.80 -6.78
C TRP A 102 -10.71 3.69 -7.61
N GLN A 103 -11.40 2.56 -7.73
CA GLN A 103 -11.05 1.46 -8.61
C GLN A 103 -12.06 1.38 -9.74
N ARG A 104 -11.61 0.99 -10.94
CA ARG A 104 -12.51 0.67 -12.05
C ARG A 104 -13.08 -0.73 -11.83
N TRP A 105 -14.40 -0.84 -11.96
CA TRP A 105 -15.14 -2.08 -11.81
C TRP A 105 -15.89 -2.40 -13.09
N ALA A 106 -16.02 -3.68 -13.42
CA ALA A 106 -16.80 -4.12 -14.55
C ALA A 106 -17.56 -5.41 -14.23
N SER A 107 -18.77 -5.52 -14.78
CA SER A 107 -19.45 -6.82 -14.90
C SER A 107 -18.93 -7.54 -16.15
N ALA A 108 -18.76 -8.85 -16.07
CA ALA A 108 -18.21 -9.71 -17.11
C ALA A 108 -19.32 -10.58 -17.70
N GLU A 109 -19.34 -10.69 -19.01
CA GLU A 109 -20.22 -11.60 -19.76
C GLU A 109 -19.33 -12.59 -20.52
N ALA A 110 -19.65 -13.88 -20.45
CA ALA A 110 -18.92 -14.89 -21.21
C ALA A 110 -19.23 -14.80 -22.70
N ALA A 111 -18.20 -15.00 -23.52
CA ALA A 111 -18.28 -15.13 -24.96
C ALA A 111 -17.45 -16.33 -25.42
N VAL A 112 -17.73 -16.83 -26.63
CA VAL A 112 -17.06 -18.03 -27.19
C VAL A 112 -15.53 -17.91 -27.22
N ASP A 113 -15.02 -16.69 -27.33
CA ASP A 113 -13.61 -16.33 -27.44
C ASP A 113 -12.99 -15.73 -26.17
N GLY A 114 -13.77 -15.53 -25.10
CA GLY A 114 -13.31 -14.90 -23.86
C GLY A 114 -14.42 -14.17 -23.12
N TYR A 115 -14.19 -12.89 -22.77
CA TYR A 115 -15.08 -12.11 -21.93
C TYR A 115 -15.36 -10.72 -22.49
N VAL A 116 -16.59 -10.25 -22.30
CA VAL A 116 -16.97 -8.86 -22.53
C VAL A 116 -17.16 -8.20 -21.17
N LEU A 117 -16.38 -7.15 -20.90
CA LEU A 117 -16.44 -6.38 -19.66
C LEU A 117 -17.23 -5.10 -19.89
N ARG A 118 -18.23 -4.87 -19.06
CA ARG A 118 -19.02 -3.63 -19.02
C ARG A 118 -18.67 -2.86 -17.77
N GLU A 119 -18.02 -1.70 -17.93
CA GLU A 119 -17.67 -0.87 -16.78
C GLU A 119 -18.91 -0.40 -16.03
N THR A 120 -18.78 -0.35 -14.72
CA THR A 120 -19.85 0.04 -13.80
C THR A 120 -19.37 1.19 -12.93
N MET A 121 -20.30 2.07 -12.56
CA MET A 121 -19.99 3.25 -11.75
C MET A 121 -19.53 2.88 -10.34
N TYR A 122 -20.02 1.76 -9.81
CA TYR A 122 -19.72 1.27 -8.48
C TYR A 122 -19.46 -0.24 -8.52
N GLY A 123 -18.52 -0.69 -7.68
CA GLY A 123 -18.35 -2.11 -7.39
C GLY A 123 -19.59 -2.74 -6.73
N PRO A 124 -19.53 -4.05 -6.44
CA PRO A 124 -20.68 -4.87 -6.02
C PRO A 124 -21.45 -4.35 -4.78
N ASN A 125 -20.85 -3.45 -3.99
CA ASN A 125 -21.39 -2.96 -2.72
C ASN A 125 -22.55 -1.95 -2.87
N ARG A 126 -22.77 -1.38 -4.06
CA ARG A 126 -23.79 -0.31 -4.25
C ARG A 126 -24.89 -0.66 -5.24
N SER A 127 -24.84 -1.82 -5.89
CA SER A 127 -25.77 -2.20 -6.96
C SER A 127 -27.00 -3.01 -6.51
N GLY A 128 -27.30 -3.10 -5.22
CA GLY A 128 -28.51 -3.81 -4.75
C GLY A 128 -28.48 -5.32 -4.94
N TYR A 129 -27.27 -5.88 -5.01
CA TYR A 129 -27.01 -7.30 -5.14
C TYR A 129 -27.42 -8.04 -3.85
N THR A 130 -28.41 -8.92 -3.93
CA THR A 130 -28.89 -9.74 -2.80
C THR A 130 -28.72 -11.22 -3.15
N ALA A 131 -28.68 -12.11 -2.15
CA ALA A 131 -28.63 -13.56 -2.38
C ALA A 131 -29.77 -14.05 -3.31
N THR A 132 -30.89 -13.34 -3.36
CA THR A 132 -32.07 -13.58 -4.19
C THR A 132 -32.00 -13.00 -5.62
N ASN A 133 -31.09 -12.06 -5.88
CA ASN A 133 -30.92 -11.39 -7.19
C ASN A 133 -29.59 -11.77 -7.88
N ARG A 134 -28.91 -12.83 -7.43
CA ARG A 134 -27.68 -13.32 -8.05
C ARG A 134 -27.97 -13.68 -9.51
N GLY A 135 -27.34 -12.97 -10.44
CA GLY A 135 -27.36 -13.30 -11.86
C GLY A 135 -26.71 -14.66 -12.13
N PRO A 136 -26.82 -15.18 -13.36
CA PRO A 136 -26.09 -16.37 -13.76
C PRO A 136 -24.59 -16.11 -13.64
N ARG A 137 -23.89 -16.98 -12.90
CA ARG A 137 -22.44 -16.92 -12.72
C ARG A 137 -21.72 -17.10 -14.06
N VAL A 138 -20.54 -16.52 -14.17
CA VAL A 138 -19.70 -16.59 -15.36
C VAL A 138 -18.88 -17.89 -15.34
N PRO A 139 -18.90 -18.68 -16.44
CA PRO A 139 -18.03 -19.84 -16.56
C PRO A 139 -16.58 -19.40 -16.77
N VAL A 140 -15.69 -19.90 -15.92
CA VAL A 140 -14.25 -19.62 -16.01
C VAL A 140 -13.48 -20.93 -16.22
N PRO A 141 -12.88 -21.14 -17.41
CA PRO A 141 -12.09 -22.33 -17.68
C PRO A 141 -10.74 -22.22 -16.97
N VAL A 142 -10.28 -23.34 -16.45
CA VAL A 142 -9.03 -23.45 -15.72
C VAL A 142 -8.27 -24.66 -16.20
N ARG A 143 -7.09 -24.40 -16.78
CA ARG A 143 -6.16 -25.42 -17.24
C ARG A 143 -5.24 -25.88 -16.12
N THR A 144 -5.10 -27.18 -15.90
CA THR A 144 -4.21 -27.80 -14.90
C THR A 144 -2.83 -28.14 -15.48
N ALA A 145 -1.91 -28.63 -14.63
CA ALA A 145 -0.52 -28.99 -14.99
C ALA A 145 -0.39 -30.08 -16.03
N ASP A 146 -1.31 -31.03 -15.98
CA ASP A 146 -1.45 -32.12 -16.94
C ASP A 146 -2.20 -31.71 -18.22
N GLY A 147 -2.60 -30.43 -18.35
CA GLY A 147 -3.29 -29.91 -19.53
C GLY A 147 -4.80 -30.08 -19.52
N THR A 148 -5.38 -30.70 -18.49
CA THR A 148 -6.84 -30.84 -18.34
C THR A 148 -7.49 -29.47 -18.13
N VAL A 149 -8.70 -29.26 -18.65
CA VAL A 149 -9.47 -28.04 -18.41
C VAL A 149 -10.71 -28.36 -17.59
N THR A 150 -10.87 -27.63 -16.48
CA THR A 150 -12.09 -27.63 -15.66
C THR A 150 -12.77 -26.28 -15.74
N VAL A 151 -14.06 -26.20 -15.43
CA VAL A 151 -14.77 -24.92 -15.44
C VAL A 151 -15.41 -24.70 -14.08
N VAL A 152 -15.13 -23.52 -13.51
CA VAL A 152 -15.69 -23.08 -12.23
C VAL A 152 -16.71 -21.97 -12.46
N ALA A 153 -17.67 -21.87 -11.54
CA ALA A 153 -18.68 -20.81 -11.55
C ALA A 153 -18.24 -19.62 -10.69
N MET A 154 -17.81 -18.54 -11.35
CA MET A 154 -17.39 -17.30 -10.70
C MET A 154 -18.48 -16.23 -10.78
N PRO A 155 -18.62 -15.35 -9.78
CA PRO A 155 -19.45 -14.17 -9.95
C PRO A 155 -18.88 -13.29 -11.07
N GLU A 156 -19.74 -12.54 -11.74
CA GLU A 156 -19.44 -11.77 -12.94
C GLU A 156 -18.59 -10.51 -12.71
N TRP A 157 -17.86 -10.38 -11.60
CA TRP A 157 -17.19 -9.13 -11.26
C TRP A 157 -15.69 -9.16 -11.58
N ALA A 158 -15.25 -8.14 -12.32
CA ALA A 158 -13.85 -7.83 -12.57
C ALA A 158 -13.51 -6.43 -12.03
N ARG A 159 -12.27 -6.23 -11.62
CA ARG A 159 -11.72 -4.92 -11.26
C ARG A 159 -10.43 -4.66 -12.02
N MET A 160 -10.14 -3.39 -12.26
CA MET A 160 -8.86 -2.99 -12.80
C MET A 160 -7.81 -3.06 -11.70
N HIS A 161 -6.74 -3.78 -11.98
CA HIS A 161 -5.55 -3.84 -11.14
C HIS A 161 -4.65 -2.62 -11.43
N ASP A 162 -3.76 -2.31 -10.48
CA ASP A 162 -2.92 -1.10 -10.55
C ASP A 162 -1.97 -1.10 -11.77
N ASP A 163 -1.62 -2.29 -12.28
CA ASP A 163 -0.82 -2.47 -13.50
C ASP A 163 -1.61 -2.33 -14.81
N GLY A 164 -2.89 -1.94 -14.73
CA GLY A 164 -3.76 -1.72 -15.88
C GLY A 164 -4.40 -2.98 -16.47
N ARG A 165 -4.26 -4.15 -15.82
CA ARG A 165 -4.94 -5.39 -16.23
C ARG A 165 -6.27 -5.57 -15.53
N TRP A 166 -7.23 -6.18 -16.22
CA TRP A 166 -8.47 -6.63 -15.59
C TRP A 166 -8.26 -7.96 -14.88
N ILE A 167 -8.67 -8.01 -13.61
CA ILE A 167 -8.61 -9.22 -12.79
C ILE A 167 -10.00 -9.58 -12.27
N TRP A 168 -10.27 -10.88 -12.15
CA TRP A 168 -11.45 -11.38 -11.45
C TRP A 168 -11.44 -10.86 -10.01
N ALA A 169 -12.49 -10.16 -9.60
CA ALA A 169 -12.52 -9.50 -8.30
C ALA A 169 -12.39 -10.47 -7.12
N HIS A 170 -12.80 -11.73 -7.32
CA HIS A 170 -12.88 -12.76 -6.29
C HIS A 170 -11.60 -13.59 -6.11
N THR A 171 -10.73 -13.64 -7.12
CA THR A 171 -9.49 -14.45 -7.09
C THR A 171 -8.24 -13.67 -7.45
N GLY A 172 -8.39 -12.49 -8.05
CA GLY A 172 -7.29 -11.69 -8.59
C GLY A 172 -6.64 -12.26 -9.85
N TRP A 173 -7.19 -13.31 -10.45
CA TRP A 173 -6.66 -13.85 -11.70
C TRP A 173 -6.90 -12.88 -12.85
N PRO A 174 -5.95 -12.74 -13.79
CA PRO A 174 -6.19 -12.01 -15.03
C PRO A 174 -7.42 -12.58 -15.75
N VAL A 175 -8.31 -11.71 -16.22
CA VAL A 175 -9.52 -12.15 -16.95
C VAL A 175 -9.15 -12.81 -18.29
N GLU A 176 -8.10 -12.33 -18.94
CA GLU A 176 -7.55 -12.84 -20.21
C GLU A 176 -6.77 -14.16 -20.05
N ALA A 177 -6.29 -14.45 -18.85
CA ALA A 177 -5.52 -15.64 -18.54
C ALA A 177 -6.03 -16.20 -17.21
N PRO A 178 -7.26 -16.75 -17.18
CA PRO A 178 -7.81 -17.30 -15.95
C PRO A 178 -6.84 -18.34 -15.42
N GLY A 179 -6.38 -18.10 -14.18
CA GLY A 179 -5.22 -18.76 -13.61
C GLY A 179 -5.36 -20.28 -13.61
N ARG A 180 -4.22 -20.98 -13.67
CA ARG A 180 -4.14 -22.36 -13.20
C ARG A 180 -4.58 -22.34 -11.74
N ILE A 181 -5.55 -23.17 -11.35
CA ILE A 181 -6.26 -23.15 -10.04
C ILE A 181 -5.35 -23.31 -8.78
N VAL A 182 -4.04 -23.36 -8.96
CA VAL A 182 -3.02 -23.49 -7.91
C VAL A 182 -2.01 -22.34 -7.90
N ASP A 183 -2.06 -21.45 -8.88
CA ASP A 183 -1.08 -20.38 -8.98
C ASP A 183 -1.66 -19.14 -8.29
N PRO A 184 -0.95 -18.60 -7.28
CA PRO A 184 -1.31 -17.31 -6.69
C PRO A 184 -1.28 -16.23 -7.79
N PRO A 185 -1.90 -15.07 -7.54
CA PRO A 185 -1.71 -13.90 -8.39
C PRO A 185 -0.23 -13.79 -8.76
N GLN A 186 0.06 -13.68 -10.07
CA GLN A 186 1.43 -13.59 -10.55
C GLN A 186 1.96 -12.20 -10.19
N GLU A 187 2.48 -12.08 -8.97
CA GLU A 187 3.30 -10.96 -8.55
C GLU A 187 4.75 -11.20 -8.96
N PHE A 188 5.48 -10.11 -9.13
CA PHE A 188 6.92 -10.16 -9.37
C PHE A 188 7.64 -9.88 -8.06
N VAL A 189 8.78 -10.56 -7.87
CA VAL A 189 9.67 -10.29 -6.75
C VAL A 189 9.99 -8.79 -6.69
N PRO A 190 9.90 -8.12 -5.52
CA PRO A 190 10.12 -6.68 -5.42
C PRO A 190 11.60 -6.27 -5.51
N ALA A 191 12.49 -7.18 -5.09
CA ALA A 191 13.92 -6.97 -5.09
C ALA A 191 14.67 -8.30 -5.07
N PRO A 192 15.90 -8.37 -5.62
CA PRO A 192 16.74 -9.55 -5.52
C PRO A 192 16.86 -10.04 -4.06
N GLY A 193 16.66 -11.35 -3.85
CA GLY A 193 16.74 -11.97 -2.53
C GLY A 193 15.44 -11.99 -1.72
N LEU A 194 14.37 -11.28 -2.14
CA LEU A 194 13.05 -11.30 -1.48
C LEU A 194 12.07 -12.26 -2.16
N ARG A 195 12.44 -13.54 -2.25
CA ARG A 195 11.69 -14.54 -3.02
C ARG A 195 10.43 -15.09 -2.35
N TRP A 196 10.19 -14.80 -1.07
CA TRP A 196 9.07 -15.37 -0.31
C TRP A 196 8.01 -14.32 -0.02
N GLN A 197 6.85 -14.44 -0.64
CA GLN A 197 5.70 -13.58 -0.38
C GLN A 197 4.79 -14.23 0.66
N VAL A 198 4.29 -13.42 1.59
CA VAL A 198 3.17 -13.80 2.47
C VAL A 198 1.91 -13.15 1.92
N ALA A 199 1.07 -13.95 1.27
CA ALA A 199 -0.22 -13.52 0.74
C ALA A 199 -1.32 -13.94 1.71
N VAL A 200 -2.26 -13.04 2.01
CA VAL A 200 -3.36 -13.32 2.94
C VAL A 200 -4.68 -13.11 2.25
N TRP A 201 -5.63 -13.96 2.60
CA TRP A 201 -6.97 -13.99 2.06
C TRP A 201 -7.93 -13.71 3.21
N HIS A 202 -8.76 -12.67 3.07
CA HIS A 202 -9.80 -12.33 4.03
C HIS A 202 -11.17 -12.83 3.54
N ASP A 203 -12.07 -13.07 4.49
CA ASP A 203 -13.45 -13.52 4.26
C ASP A 203 -13.51 -14.96 3.72
N LEU A 204 -13.15 -15.92 4.57
CA LEU A 204 -13.20 -17.36 4.31
C LEU A 204 -14.13 -18.08 5.29
N ARG A 205 -14.78 -19.18 4.87
CA ARG A 205 -15.49 -20.13 5.73
C ARG A 205 -14.47 -20.84 6.62
N HIS A 206 -14.94 -21.41 7.74
CA HIS A 206 -14.13 -22.20 8.67
C HIS A 206 -13.31 -23.34 8.03
N ASP A 207 -13.65 -23.80 6.82
CA ASP A 207 -12.89 -24.80 6.08
C ASP A 207 -11.87 -24.22 5.08
N GLY A 208 -11.53 -22.93 5.21
CA GLY A 208 -10.58 -22.23 4.34
C GLY A 208 -11.14 -21.90 2.96
N ARG A 209 -12.44 -22.11 2.74
CA ARG A 209 -13.10 -21.76 1.47
C ARG A 209 -13.40 -20.28 1.44
N VAL A 210 -13.16 -19.66 0.30
CA VAL A 210 -13.55 -18.27 0.01
C VAL A 210 -15.04 -18.05 0.30
N LEU A 211 -15.38 -17.22 1.30
CA LEU A 211 -16.74 -16.70 1.45
C LEU A 211 -16.93 -15.76 0.27
N GLY A 212 -17.57 -16.27 -0.77
CA GLY A 212 -18.16 -15.38 -1.75
C GLY A 212 -19.16 -14.48 -1.02
N GLU A 213 -18.78 -13.21 -0.89
CA GLU A 213 -19.62 -12.07 -0.54
C GLU A 213 -20.05 -12.02 0.93
N ASP A 214 -19.30 -11.34 1.79
CA ASP A 214 -19.89 -10.74 2.99
C ASP A 214 -20.77 -9.52 2.63
N TYR A 215 -21.79 -9.30 3.46
CA TYR A 215 -22.80 -8.25 3.35
C TYR A 215 -22.24 -6.83 3.56
N GLY A 216 -20.96 -6.71 3.92
CA GLY A 216 -20.24 -5.45 4.16
C GLY A 216 -19.47 -4.97 2.93
N GLY A 217 -19.40 -5.80 1.90
CA GLY A 217 -18.74 -5.44 0.66
C GLY A 217 -17.26 -5.76 0.63
N SER A 218 -16.83 -6.71 1.44
CA SER A 218 -15.60 -7.45 1.22
C SER A 218 -15.90 -8.49 0.12
N THR A 219 -15.53 -8.23 -1.13
CA THR A 219 -15.11 -9.39 -1.94
C THR A 219 -13.85 -9.93 -1.28
N SER A 220 -13.63 -11.24 -1.38
CA SER A 220 -12.45 -11.89 -0.82
C SER A 220 -11.20 -11.21 -1.37
N ALA A 221 -10.67 -10.30 -0.57
CA ALA A 221 -9.55 -9.47 -0.92
C ALA A 221 -8.33 -10.25 -0.45
N TRP A 222 -7.54 -10.70 -1.41
CA TRP A 222 -6.20 -11.10 -1.09
C TRP A 222 -5.29 -9.87 -1.10
N ARG A 223 -4.27 -9.89 -0.26
CA ARG A 223 -3.23 -8.85 -0.27
C ARG A 223 -1.88 -9.45 0.12
N THR A 224 -0.83 -8.80 -0.33
CA THR A 224 0.53 -9.09 0.15
C THR A 224 0.73 -8.45 1.52
N VAL A 225 0.93 -9.26 2.56
CA VAL A 225 1.38 -8.78 3.87
C VAL A 225 2.80 -8.28 3.76
N GLY A 226 3.67 -9.02 3.06
CA GLY A 226 5.03 -8.58 2.83
C GLY A 226 5.91 -9.68 2.26
N TRP A 227 7.19 -9.38 2.20
CA TRP A 227 8.21 -10.17 1.52
C TRP A 227 9.36 -10.51 2.46
N CYS A 228 9.79 -11.77 2.41
CA CYS A 228 10.83 -12.32 3.26
C CYS A 228 11.98 -12.88 2.41
N ALA A 229 13.19 -12.86 2.98
CA ALA A 229 14.35 -13.47 2.35
C ALA A 229 14.36 -15.01 2.49
N SER A 230 13.69 -15.54 3.53
CA SER A 230 13.63 -16.97 3.82
C SER A 230 12.19 -17.49 3.94
N ARG A 231 12.02 -18.79 3.64
CA ARG A 231 10.74 -19.50 3.80
C ARG A 231 10.31 -19.54 5.25
N ASP A 232 11.26 -19.76 6.17
CA ASP A 232 10.94 -19.92 7.59
C ASP A 232 10.42 -18.63 8.21
N ASP A 233 10.95 -17.47 7.80
CA ASP A 233 10.39 -16.17 8.17
C ASP A 233 8.98 -16.01 7.61
N ALA A 234 8.76 -16.32 6.32
CA ALA A 234 7.43 -16.22 5.71
C ALA A 234 6.40 -17.12 6.42
N ARG A 235 6.78 -18.33 6.80
CA ARG A 235 5.95 -19.26 7.60
C ARG A 235 5.62 -18.72 8.99
N LEU A 236 6.60 -18.11 9.64
CA LEU A 236 6.43 -17.48 10.94
C LEU A 236 5.42 -16.31 10.86
N ILE A 237 5.56 -15.46 9.84
CA ILE A 237 4.65 -14.33 9.60
C ILE A 237 3.24 -14.81 9.22
N ALA A 238 3.11 -15.80 8.34
CA ALA A 238 1.83 -16.35 7.92
C ALA A 238 1.03 -16.90 9.13
N ARG A 239 1.69 -17.62 10.03
CA ARG A 239 1.08 -18.10 11.30
C ARG A 239 0.69 -16.97 12.25
N ALA A 240 1.48 -15.90 12.30
CA ALA A 240 1.16 -14.73 13.11
C ALA A 240 -0.08 -14.01 12.56
N HIS A 241 -0.17 -13.87 11.23
CA HIS A 241 -1.29 -13.18 10.60
C HIS A 241 -2.62 -13.93 10.80
N VAL A 242 -2.62 -15.25 10.60
CA VAL A 242 -3.82 -16.07 10.79
C VAL A 242 -4.30 -16.03 12.24
N ALA A 243 -3.38 -16.05 13.22
CA ALA A 243 -3.72 -15.91 14.63
C ALA A 243 -4.40 -14.56 14.94
N HIS A 244 -3.95 -13.48 14.29
CA HIS A 244 -4.53 -12.14 14.45
C HIS A 244 -5.94 -12.01 13.89
N CYS A 245 -6.14 -12.49 12.65
CA CYS A 245 -7.36 -12.24 11.90
C CYS A 245 -8.49 -13.25 12.20
N GLY A 246 -8.20 -14.29 13.00
CA GLY A 246 -9.19 -15.26 13.46
C GLY A 246 -9.76 -16.12 12.33
N GLU A 247 -10.97 -16.63 12.56
CA GLU A 247 -11.60 -17.74 11.83
C GLU A 247 -11.87 -17.51 10.34
N ASN A 248 -11.68 -16.29 9.84
CA ASN A 248 -12.01 -15.90 8.47
C ASN A 248 -10.77 -15.57 7.60
N ALA A 249 -9.57 -15.99 8.02
CA ALA A 249 -8.33 -15.66 7.34
C ALA A 249 -7.49 -16.89 6.93
N ARG A 250 -6.93 -16.86 5.73
CA ARG A 250 -5.88 -17.80 5.29
C ARG A 250 -4.63 -17.03 4.95
N ALA A 251 -3.48 -17.60 5.27
CA ALA A 251 -2.20 -17.08 4.79
C ALA A 251 -1.47 -18.13 3.95
N ASP A 252 -1.02 -17.74 2.77
CA ASP A 252 -0.17 -18.55 1.91
C ASP A 252 1.25 -18.02 1.90
N VAL A 253 2.21 -18.94 1.96
CA VAL A 253 3.62 -18.68 1.69
C VAL A 253 3.87 -19.04 0.24
N VAL A 254 4.19 -18.05 -0.57
CA VAL A 254 4.41 -18.17 -2.00
C VAL A 254 5.90 -18.01 -2.30
N GLU A 255 6.47 -18.98 -3.02
CA GLU A 255 7.81 -18.87 -3.59
C GLU A 255 7.74 -18.25 -4.99
N HIS A 256 8.59 -17.26 -5.19
CA HIS A 256 8.79 -16.58 -6.46
C HIS A 256 10.18 -16.90 -7.03
N GLY A 257 10.28 -16.96 -8.36
CA GLY A 257 11.56 -17.15 -9.05
C GLY A 257 12.51 -15.96 -8.90
N THR A 258 13.82 -16.19 -9.06
CA THR A 258 14.85 -15.16 -8.92
C THR A 258 14.83 -14.07 -10.00
N ASP A 259 14.23 -14.34 -11.16
CA ASP A 259 14.33 -13.50 -12.36
C ASP A 259 13.02 -13.41 -13.19
N ASN A 260 11.85 -13.31 -12.55
CA ASN A 260 10.55 -13.36 -13.25
C ASN A 260 10.32 -14.65 -14.07
N GLY A 261 11.15 -15.69 -13.89
CA GLY A 261 11.20 -16.90 -14.72
C GLY A 261 10.59 -18.17 -14.09
N VAL A 262 10.21 -18.15 -12.81
CA VAL A 262 9.39 -19.20 -12.18
C VAL A 262 8.02 -18.60 -11.89
N VAL A 263 6.98 -19.21 -12.46
CA VAL A 263 5.57 -18.92 -12.14
C VAL A 263 5.39 -19.12 -10.63
N SER A 264 4.90 -18.09 -9.96
CA SER A 264 4.74 -18.05 -8.49
C SER A 264 4.08 -19.34 -7.99
N ARG A 265 4.58 -19.94 -6.91
CA ARG A 265 4.07 -21.21 -6.38
C ARG A 265 3.70 -21.10 -4.91
N VAL A 266 2.47 -21.46 -4.53
CA VAL A 266 2.12 -21.65 -3.11
C VAL A 266 2.87 -22.87 -2.57
N ILE A 267 3.62 -22.68 -1.50
CA ILE A 267 4.47 -23.68 -0.88
C ILE A 267 3.90 -24.14 0.47
N ASP A 268 3.34 -23.24 1.26
CA ASP A 268 2.66 -23.56 2.51
C ASP A 268 1.35 -22.76 2.62
N THR A 269 0.33 -23.35 3.22
CA THR A 269 -0.96 -22.71 3.50
C THR A 269 -1.29 -22.85 4.99
N TYR A 270 -1.72 -21.74 5.59
CA TYR A 270 -2.09 -21.64 6.99
C TYR A 270 -3.56 -21.23 7.11
N LEU A 271 -4.29 -21.97 7.94
CA LEU A 271 -5.68 -21.73 8.30
C LEU A 271 -5.78 -21.47 9.81
N PRO A 272 -6.83 -20.77 10.27
CA PRO A 272 -7.05 -20.51 11.67
C PRO A 272 -7.29 -21.84 12.38
N ASP A 273 -6.66 -21.98 13.54
CA ASP A 273 -6.94 -23.10 14.44
C ASP A 273 -7.85 -22.57 15.55
N PRO A 274 -9.15 -22.92 15.54
CA PRO A 274 -10.11 -22.43 16.54
C PRO A 274 -9.79 -22.91 17.96
N ASP A 275 -8.99 -23.97 18.09
CA ASP A 275 -8.58 -24.55 19.36
C ASP A 275 -7.18 -24.07 19.80
N ALA A 276 -6.56 -23.14 19.06
CA ALA A 276 -5.25 -22.61 19.43
C ALA A 276 -5.32 -21.90 20.79
N PRO A 277 -4.39 -22.21 21.72
CA PRO A 277 -4.36 -21.53 23.01
C PRO A 277 -4.13 -20.03 22.83
N GLU A 278 -4.82 -19.24 23.66
CA GLU A 278 -4.64 -17.78 23.69
C GLU A 278 -3.16 -17.47 23.91
N ARG A 279 -2.58 -16.67 23.01
CA ARG A 279 -1.15 -16.34 23.11
C ARG A 279 -0.95 -15.41 24.31
N PRO A 280 0.02 -15.71 25.21
CA PRO A 280 0.33 -14.83 26.30
C PRO A 280 0.77 -13.46 25.76
N ARG A 281 0.33 -12.39 26.43
CA ARG A 281 0.75 -11.04 26.05
C ARG A 281 2.28 -10.95 26.10
N PRO A 282 2.92 -10.27 25.13
CA PRO A 282 4.36 -10.13 25.12
C PRO A 282 4.84 -9.47 26.42
N VAL A 283 5.70 -10.17 27.16
CA VAL A 283 6.34 -9.64 28.37
C VAL A 283 7.74 -9.15 27.99
N ALA A 284 8.17 -8.04 28.59
CA ALA A 284 9.49 -7.48 28.38
C ALA A 284 10.59 -8.54 28.62
N ALA A 285 11.49 -8.70 27.65
CA ALA A 285 12.61 -9.61 27.76
C ALA A 285 13.56 -9.17 28.90
N PRO A 286 14.13 -10.10 29.69
CA PRO A 286 15.07 -9.77 30.75
C PRO A 286 16.38 -9.25 30.18
N GLY A 287 16.97 -8.26 30.85
CA GLY A 287 18.27 -7.69 30.48
C GLY A 287 18.19 -6.44 29.61
N PRO A 288 19.35 -5.80 29.34
CA PRO A 288 19.39 -4.57 28.56
C PRO A 288 19.05 -4.85 27.09
N ARG A 289 18.22 -4.00 26.50
CA ARG A 289 17.94 -4.01 25.06
C ARG A 289 19.26 -3.81 24.27
N PRO A 290 19.52 -4.62 23.22
CA PRO A 290 20.62 -4.38 22.30
C PRO A 290 20.55 -2.97 21.68
N ALA A 291 21.69 -2.34 21.47
CA ALA A 291 21.73 -1.05 20.77
C ALA A 291 21.03 -1.16 19.40
N SER A 292 20.20 -0.18 19.07
CA SER A 292 19.57 -0.08 17.74
C SER A 292 20.68 -0.11 16.67
N PRO A 293 20.49 -0.86 15.57
CA PRO A 293 21.50 -1.00 14.54
C PRO A 293 21.73 0.33 13.83
N HIS A 294 22.97 0.59 13.39
CA HIS A 294 23.19 1.68 12.46
C HIS A 294 22.49 1.37 11.14
N ARG A 295 21.94 2.39 10.45
CA ARG A 295 21.20 2.22 9.18
C ARG A 295 21.96 1.41 8.11
N SER A 296 23.29 1.47 8.10
CA SER A 296 24.12 0.72 7.15
C SER A 296 24.19 -0.78 7.45
N GLU A 297 23.88 -1.20 8.68
CA GLU A 297 23.85 -2.62 9.08
C GLU A 297 22.58 -3.32 8.58
N ILE A 298 21.57 -2.55 8.18
CA ILE A 298 20.30 -3.05 7.63
C ILE A 298 20.06 -2.40 6.29
N PRO A 299 20.85 -2.79 5.26
CA PRO A 299 20.73 -2.20 3.95
C PRO A 299 19.36 -2.52 3.36
N GLU A 300 18.81 -1.55 2.64
CA GLU A 300 17.62 -1.79 1.84
C GLU A 300 17.94 -2.72 0.67
N PRO A 301 16.99 -3.58 0.27
CA PRO A 301 17.07 -4.32 -0.97
C PRO A 301 17.16 -3.36 -2.15
N SER A 302 17.86 -3.78 -3.19
CA SER A 302 17.85 -3.08 -4.47
C SER A 302 16.48 -3.29 -5.14
N TRP A 303 15.52 -2.43 -4.84
CA TRP A 303 14.17 -2.45 -5.43
C TRP A 303 14.25 -2.41 -6.96
N TYR A 304 13.45 -3.22 -7.65
CA TYR A 304 13.35 -3.10 -9.10
C TYR A 304 12.68 -1.77 -9.48
N GLN A 305 13.25 -1.07 -10.47
CA GLN A 305 12.90 0.32 -10.88
C GLN A 305 11.44 0.54 -11.33
N ARG A 306 10.62 -0.51 -11.45
CA ARG A 306 9.22 -0.44 -11.93
C ARG A 306 8.18 -0.80 -10.87
N GLN A 307 8.54 -0.93 -9.60
CA GLN A 307 7.50 -1.06 -8.57
C GLN A 307 6.91 0.32 -8.28
N ASP A 308 5.64 0.51 -8.61
CA ASP A 308 4.89 1.73 -8.29
C ASP A 308 4.72 1.91 -6.76
N ASN A 309 4.85 0.83 -5.97
CA ASN A 309 4.68 0.84 -4.51
C ASN A 309 5.52 -0.25 -3.80
N PRO A 310 6.86 -0.15 -3.71
CA PRO A 310 7.64 -1.11 -2.93
C PRO A 310 7.23 -1.09 -1.45
N PRO A 311 7.50 -2.18 -0.69
CA PRO A 311 7.24 -2.18 0.75
C PRO A 311 8.04 -1.07 1.46
N ASN A 312 7.34 -0.13 2.10
CA ASN A 312 7.98 1.07 2.68
C ASN A 312 8.40 0.90 4.15
N SER A 313 8.05 -0.22 4.77
CA SER A 313 8.32 -0.51 6.17
C SER A 313 8.93 -1.91 6.32
N SER A 314 9.49 -2.18 7.49
CA SER A 314 10.12 -3.46 7.79
C SER A 314 10.10 -3.69 9.28
N LEU A 315 9.98 -4.97 9.65
CA LEU A 315 10.24 -5.41 11.00
C LEU A 315 11.62 -6.05 11.02
N ILE A 316 12.49 -5.56 11.90
CA ILE A 316 13.82 -6.12 12.13
C ILE A 316 13.83 -6.79 13.50
N VAL A 317 14.56 -7.88 13.63
CA VAL A 317 14.59 -8.70 14.85
C VAL A 317 16.03 -8.95 15.30
N TRP A 318 16.21 -9.07 16.60
CA TRP A 318 17.48 -9.47 17.21
C TRP A 318 17.60 -11.00 17.21
N THR A 319 18.67 -11.53 16.64
CA THR A 319 18.91 -12.98 16.53
C THR A 319 19.77 -13.55 17.68
N GLY A 320 20.06 -12.75 18.71
CA GLY A 320 21.02 -13.08 19.76
C GLY A 320 22.45 -12.60 19.48
N THR A 321 22.79 -12.45 18.19
CA THR A 321 24.14 -12.06 17.74
C THR A 321 24.16 -10.81 16.85
N GLY A 322 23.01 -10.42 16.30
CA GLY A 322 22.90 -9.28 15.41
C GLY A 322 21.44 -8.94 15.08
N TRP A 323 21.26 -7.80 14.43
CA TRP A 323 19.97 -7.41 13.86
C TRP A 323 19.81 -7.97 12.45
N ARG A 324 18.59 -8.39 12.11
CA ARG A 324 18.25 -8.90 10.79
C ARG A 324 16.85 -8.47 10.39
N THR A 325 16.65 -8.12 9.12
CA THR A 325 15.30 -7.89 8.60
C THR A 325 14.51 -9.19 8.53
N LEU A 326 13.38 -9.22 9.24
CA LEU A 326 12.46 -10.35 9.22
C LEU A 326 11.53 -10.28 8.00
N ILE A 327 10.96 -9.10 7.76
CA ILE A 327 9.99 -8.89 6.68
C ILE A 327 10.01 -7.44 6.20
N TRP A 328 9.87 -7.26 4.89
CA TRP A 328 9.55 -6.00 4.22
C TRP A 328 8.05 -5.92 3.97
N THR A 329 7.39 -4.88 4.46
CA THR A 329 5.93 -4.82 4.53
C THR A 329 5.38 -3.41 4.35
N ASN A 330 4.16 -3.32 3.81
CA ASN A 330 3.32 -2.11 3.86
C ASN A 330 2.26 -2.20 4.97
N TRP A 331 2.26 -3.30 5.74
CA TRP A 331 1.36 -3.58 6.83
C TRP A 331 1.90 -3.05 8.16
N GLN A 332 1.01 -2.91 9.14
CA GLN A 332 1.33 -2.39 10.48
C GLN A 332 2.27 -3.36 11.20
N THR A 333 3.58 -3.10 11.12
CA THR A 333 4.67 -3.86 11.75
C THR A 333 4.45 -4.13 13.24
N GLY A 334 3.72 -3.25 13.93
CA GLY A 334 3.30 -3.45 15.31
C GLY A 334 2.40 -4.66 15.52
N ILE A 335 1.46 -4.92 14.61
CA ILE A 335 0.61 -6.12 14.71
C ILE A 335 1.45 -7.37 14.47
N ILE A 336 2.34 -7.38 13.47
CA ILE A 336 3.27 -8.50 13.25
C ILE A 336 4.04 -8.80 14.55
N ALA A 337 4.65 -7.79 15.16
CA ALA A 337 5.46 -7.96 16.35
C ALA A 337 4.64 -8.46 17.56
N GLN A 338 3.43 -7.93 17.75
CA GLN A 338 2.53 -8.36 18.81
C GLN A 338 2.14 -9.83 18.65
N GLU A 339 1.76 -10.23 17.44
CA GLU A 339 1.28 -11.58 17.15
C GLU A 339 2.38 -12.62 17.19
N LEU A 340 3.59 -12.23 16.81
CA LEU A 340 4.78 -13.04 17.04
C LEU A 340 5.10 -13.21 18.53
N GLY A 341 4.56 -12.36 19.40
CA GLY A 341 4.88 -12.37 20.82
C GLY A 341 6.33 -11.96 21.08
N ILE A 342 6.86 -10.97 20.36
CA ILE A 342 8.24 -10.47 20.56
C ILE A 342 8.43 -10.12 22.04
N GLY A 343 9.39 -10.78 22.69
CA GLY A 343 9.59 -10.74 24.14
C GLY A 343 9.80 -12.12 24.75
N VAL A 344 9.62 -12.24 26.06
CA VAL A 344 9.83 -13.51 26.79
C VAL A 344 8.90 -14.59 26.24
N GLY A 345 9.47 -15.74 25.87
CA GLY A 345 8.73 -16.88 25.35
C GLY A 345 8.34 -16.76 23.86
N GLY A 346 8.64 -15.63 23.22
CA GLY A 346 8.50 -15.43 21.78
C GLY A 346 9.68 -16.00 20.98
N PRO A 347 9.58 -16.00 19.64
CA PRO A 347 10.64 -16.44 18.74
C PRO A 347 11.84 -15.49 18.70
N TYR A 348 11.63 -14.22 19.10
CA TYR A 348 12.66 -13.20 19.20
C TYR A 348 12.45 -12.37 20.46
N GLU A 349 13.54 -12.05 21.14
CA GLU A 349 13.52 -11.25 22.37
C GLU A 349 13.25 -9.77 22.11
N TRP A 350 13.78 -9.24 21.00
CA TRP A 350 13.72 -7.83 20.64
C TRP A 350 13.43 -7.65 19.16
N ALA A 351 12.63 -6.63 18.84
CA ALA A 351 12.40 -6.19 17.48
C ALA A 351 12.30 -4.66 17.41
N GLU A 352 12.45 -4.14 16.19
CA GLU A 352 12.23 -2.73 15.87
C GLU A 352 11.44 -2.62 14.57
N ALA A 353 10.46 -1.72 14.54
CA ALA A 353 9.82 -1.31 13.30
C ALA A 353 10.59 -0.13 12.74
N TRP A 354 10.92 -0.26 11.47
CA TRP A 354 11.48 0.83 10.70
C TRP A 354 10.44 1.21 9.65
N GLY A 355 10.26 2.51 9.42
CA GLY A 355 9.27 3.03 8.48
C GLY A 355 9.85 4.16 7.65
N PRO A 356 9.10 4.69 6.68
CA PRO A 356 9.51 5.89 5.98
C PRO A 356 9.71 7.01 7.02
N ARG A 357 10.81 7.75 6.91
CA ARG A 357 11.08 8.90 7.79
C ARG A 357 9.95 9.93 7.79
N HIS A 358 9.24 10.01 6.68
CA HIS A 358 8.06 10.84 6.55
C HIS A 358 6.89 10.01 6.00
N PRO A 359 5.84 9.78 6.80
CA PRO A 359 4.74 8.88 6.43
C PRO A 359 3.83 9.43 5.32
N ASP A 360 3.86 10.74 5.07
CA ASP A 360 3.06 11.40 4.03
C ASP A 360 3.62 11.13 2.62
N ARG A 361 3.30 9.95 2.08
CA ARG A 361 3.79 9.44 0.77
C ARG A 361 3.59 10.41 -0.41
N ASP A 362 2.60 11.30 -0.35
CA ASP A 362 2.30 12.25 -1.44
C ASP A 362 3.22 13.48 -1.44
N LEU A 363 3.93 13.68 -0.32
CA LEU A 363 4.81 14.81 -0.11
C LEU A 363 6.27 14.38 0.01
N HIS A 364 6.56 13.08 0.07
CA HIS A 364 7.84 12.51 0.45
C HIS A 364 8.13 11.25 -0.37
N ASP A 365 9.29 11.23 -1.05
CA ASP A 365 9.80 10.00 -1.64
C ASP A 365 10.63 9.26 -0.60
N TRP A 366 10.01 8.29 0.06
CA TRP A 366 10.65 7.52 1.10
C TRP A 366 11.86 6.71 0.61
N THR A 367 11.92 6.38 -0.69
CA THR A 367 13.03 5.60 -1.26
C THR A 367 14.33 6.42 -1.33
N GLN A 368 14.22 7.76 -1.35
CA GLN A 368 15.35 8.68 -1.31
C GLN A 368 15.59 9.28 0.08
N GLU A 369 14.52 9.51 0.84
CA GLU A 369 14.57 10.16 2.16
C GLU A 369 14.97 9.19 3.29
N GLY A 370 14.98 7.89 2.98
CA GLY A 370 15.40 6.83 3.88
C GLY A 370 14.38 6.53 4.97
N ARG A 371 14.79 5.63 5.86
CA ARG A 371 13.93 5.04 6.87
C ARG A 371 14.41 5.39 8.26
N GLU A 372 13.46 5.50 9.18
CA GLU A 372 13.75 5.76 10.58
C GLU A 372 13.10 4.71 11.49
N LEU A 373 13.65 4.58 12.68
CA LEU A 373 13.08 3.78 13.75
C LEU A 373 11.74 4.39 14.18
N THR A 374 10.65 3.68 13.92
CA THR A 374 9.29 4.14 14.27
C THR A 374 8.80 3.53 15.58
N HIS A 375 9.07 2.24 15.82
CA HIS A 375 8.68 1.55 17.05
C HIS A 375 9.71 0.52 17.53
N ARG A 376 9.63 0.21 18.83
CA ARG A 376 10.46 -0.77 19.54
C ARG A 376 9.57 -1.83 20.19
N PHE A 377 9.96 -3.09 20.08
CA PHE A 377 9.26 -4.24 20.67
C PHE A 377 10.21 -5.10 21.51
N PRO A 378 9.77 -5.65 22.66
CA PRO A 378 8.57 -5.26 23.41
C PRO A 378 8.53 -3.75 23.65
N GLU A 379 7.34 -3.18 23.87
CA GLU A 379 7.25 -1.75 24.12
C GLU A 379 8.10 -1.37 25.34
N PRO A 380 8.88 -0.27 25.24
CA PRO A 380 9.63 0.21 26.38
C PRO A 380 8.68 0.61 27.51
N ALA A 381 9.12 0.35 28.74
CA ALA A 381 8.42 0.79 29.94
C ALA A 381 8.20 2.32 29.91
N TRP A 382 7.21 2.78 30.67
CA TRP A 382 6.88 4.20 30.72
C TRP A 382 8.10 5.05 31.13
N GLU A 383 8.90 4.60 32.09
CA GLU A 383 10.09 5.33 32.56
C GLU A 383 11.13 5.52 31.44
N GLU A 384 11.46 4.45 30.70
CA GLU A 384 12.39 4.52 29.55
C GLU A 384 11.85 5.45 28.46
N ARG A 385 10.53 5.39 28.22
CA ARG A 385 9.86 6.26 27.23
C ARG A 385 9.92 7.73 27.65
N ALA A 386 9.66 8.01 28.93
CA ALA A 386 9.70 9.34 29.50
C ALA A 386 11.12 9.91 29.49
N GLU A 387 12.13 9.11 29.89
CA GLU A 387 13.54 9.50 29.84
C GLU A 387 13.97 9.84 28.40
N ARG A 388 13.60 9.00 27.43
CA ARG A 388 13.91 9.26 26.02
C ARG A 388 13.25 10.54 25.50
N ILE A 389 11.98 10.77 25.84
CA ILE A 389 11.27 12.00 25.47
C ILE A 389 11.97 13.21 26.08
N GLU A 390 12.37 13.13 27.35
CA GLU A 390 13.07 14.20 28.05
C GLU A 390 14.46 14.44 27.47
N THR A 391 15.24 13.40 27.16
CA THR A 391 16.53 13.52 26.48
C THR A 391 16.38 14.14 25.09
N GLY A 392 15.36 13.72 24.33
CA GLY A 392 15.04 14.33 23.02
C GLY A 392 14.64 15.79 23.15
N ARG A 393 13.85 16.15 24.17
CA ARG A 393 13.47 17.53 24.48
C ARG A 393 14.69 18.37 24.83
N ARG A 394 15.58 17.87 25.68
CA ARG A 394 16.84 18.56 26.05
C ARG A 394 17.74 18.75 24.85
N ALA A 395 17.92 17.72 24.01
CA ALA A 395 18.73 17.84 22.81
C ALA A 395 18.19 18.89 21.82
N ARG A 396 16.86 19.01 21.69
CA ARG A 396 16.24 20.08 20.89
C ARG A 396 16.47 21.46 21.48
N GLU A 397 16.30 21.61 22.80
CA GLU A 397 16.57 22.88 23.48
C GLU A 397 18.05 23.27 23.34
N ASP A 398 18.97 22.32 23.53
CA ASP A 398 20.42 22.53 23.38
C ASP A 398 20.78 22.95 21.95
N ALA A 399 20.19 22.30 20.93
CA ALA A 399 20.41 22.67 19.54
C ALA A 399 19.91 24.10 19.24
N LEU A 400 18.76 24.49 19.79
CA LEU A 400 18.27 25.86 19.66
C LEU A 400 19.19 26.88 20.35
N VAL A 401 19.66 26.57 21.57
CA VAL A 401 20.59 27.43 22.31
C VAL A 401 21.90 27.61 21.55
N ASP A 402 22.49 26.52 21.06
CA ASP A 402 23.75 26.56 20.31
C ASP A 402 23.58 27.36 19.01
N ALA A 403 22.47 27.17 18.31
CA ALA A 403 22.20 27.89 17.07
C ALA A 403 21.91 29.39 17.29
N LEU A 404 21.24 29.75 18.39
CA LEU A 404 21.08 31.16 18.79
C LEU A 404 22.40 31.80 19.21
N ALA A 405 23.25 31.05 19.92
CA ALA A 405 24.57 31.52 20.31
C ALA A 405 25.43 31.85 19.09
N GLU A 406 25.46 30.94 18.12
CA GLU A 406 26.19 31.12 16.86
C GLU A 406 25.66 32.31 16.05
N ARG A 407 24.35 32.36 15.80
CA ARG A 407 23.75 33.41 14.95
C ARG A 407 23.71 34.79 15.60
N GLY A 408 23.50 34.85 16.91
CA GLY A 408 23.44 36.10 17.66
C GLY A 408 24.81 36.63 18.11
N GLY A 409 25.90 35.90 17.86
CA GLY A 409 27.21 36.21 18.43
C GLY A 409 27.20 36.20 19.96
N LEU A 410 26.34 35.38 20.56
CA LEU A 410 26.16 35.25 22.01
C LEU A 410 26.97 34.07 22.54
N THR A 411 27.29 34.09 23.82
CA THR A 411 27.70 32.85 24.50
C THR A 411 26.50 31.92 24.68
N ARG A 412 26.75 30.61 24.80
CA ARG A 412 25.71 29.61 25.08
C ARG A 412 24.83 29.99 26.29
N GLN A 413 25.46 30.51 27.36
CA GLN A 413 24.74 30.96 28.55
C GLN A 413 23.82 32.16 28.26
N GLN A 414 24.30 33.16 27.52
CA GLN A 414 23.48 34.32 27.13
C GLN A 414 22.30 33.92 26.25
N ALA A 415 22.48 32.97 25.34
CA ALA A 415 21.38 32.43 24.53
C ALA A 415 20.34 31.70 25.40
N ALA A 416 20.78 30.89 26.37
CA ALA A 416 19.89 30.23 27.32
C ALA A 416 19.14 31.23 28.21
N ASP A 417 19.82 32.26 28.73
CA ASP A 417 19.22 33.33 29.54
C ASP A 417 18.19 34.11 28.72
N ARG A 418 18.46 34.34 27.44
CA ARG A 418 17.52 34.99 26.51
C ARG A 418 16.25 34.14 26.31
N LEU A 419 16.38 32.84 26.08
CA LEU A 419 15.22 31.94 25.98
C LEU A 419 14.41 31.87 27.28
N ALA A 420 15.08 31.95 28.44
CA ALA A 420 14.42 31.97 29.73
C ALA A 420 13.68 33.29 29.97
N ALA A 421 14.33 34.43 29.71
CA ALA A 421 13.77 35.76 29.91
C ALA A 421 12.60 36.06 28.96
N GLY A 422 12.71 35.69 27.68
CA GLY A 422 11.66 35.90 26.68
C GLY A 422 10.48 34.92 26.80
N GLY A 423 10.68 33.79 27.50
CA GLY A 423 9.64 32.82 27.79
C GLY A 423 8.97 32.22 26.54
N GLU A 424 7.68 31.89 26.66
CA GLU A 424 6.90 31.27 25.59
C GLU A 424 6.70 32.18 24.38
N LYS A 425 6.50 33.49 24.61
CA LYS A 425 6.29 34.47 23.53
C LYS A 425 7.51 34.59 22.61
N TYR A 426 8.71 34.53 23.19
CA TYR A 426 9.92 34.55 22.38
C TYR A 426 10.12 33.25 21.60
N ARG A 427 9.81 32.09 22.21
CA ARG A 427 9.82 30.80 21.50
C ARG A 427 8.86 30.80 20.32
N GLN A 428 7.66 31.35 20.50
CA GLN A 428 6.69 31.49 19.41
C GLN A 428 7.23 32.31 18.23
N ILE A 429 7.94 33.42 18.49
CA ILE A 429 8.61 34.19 17.43
C ILE A 429 9.62 33.32 16.68
N LEU A 430 10.47 32.58 17.39
CA LEU A 430 11.49 31.74 16.78
C LEU A 430 10.85 30.60 15.95
N ASP A 431 9.81 29.96 16.48
CA ASP A 431 9.05 28.91 15.79
C ASP A 431 8.41 29.42 14.51
N VAL A 432 7.86 30.63 14.51
CA VAL A 432 7.28 31.25 13.31
C VAL A 432 8.36 31.58 12.28
N GLY A 433 9.51 32.09 12.73
CA GLY A 433 10.66 32.34 11.86
C GLY A 433 11.12 31.06 11.16
N GLN A 434 11.35 30.00 11.94
CA GLN A 434 11.71 28.67 11.42
C GLN A 434 10.64 28.11 10.48
N ALA A 435 9.37 28.15 10.87
CA ALA A 435 8.26 27.62 10.09
C ALA A 435 8.08 28.35 8.76
N THR A 436 8.33 29.66 8.72
CA THR A 436 8.24 30.45 7.49
C THR A 436 9.33 30.06 6.49
N ILE A 437 10.57 29.89 6.96
CA ILE A 437 11.68 29.41 6.12
C ILE A 437 11.42 27.97 5.68
N ALA A 438 10.96 27.10 6.59
CA ALA A 438 10.62 25.72 6.30
C ALA A 438 9.52 25.61 5.23
N ARG A 439 8.54 26.53 5.26
CA ARG A 439 7.49 26.62 4.25
C ARG A 439 8.04 27.01 2.89
N ALA A 440 8.89 28.03 2.82
CA ALA A 440 9.54 28.44 1.57
C ALA A 440 10.35 27.29 0.95
N LEU A 441 11.14 26.58 1.77
CA LEU A 441 11.88 25.39 1.34
C LEU A 441 10.94 24.29 0.85
N ASN A 442 9.83 24.04 1.54
CA ASN A 442 8.85 23.04 1.09
C ASN A 442 8.16 23.43 -0.23
N THR A 443 7.86 24.71 -0.46
CA THR A 443 7.34 25.20 -1.74
C THR A 443 8.35 24.95 -2.86
N ALA A 444 9.61 25.36 -2.66
CA ALA A 444 10.67 25.14 -3.63
C ALA A 444 10.89 23.65 -3.94
N ARG A 445 10.90 22.82 -2.90
CA ARG A 445 11.02 21.36 -3.00
C ARG A 445 9.89 20.71 -3.81
N ARG A 446 8.66 21.24 -3.72
CA ARG A 446 7.51 20.73 -4.49
C ARG A 446 7.55 21.15 -5.96
N ALA A 447 8.17 22.29 -6.27
CA ALA A 447 8.32 22.77 -7.64
C ALA A 447 9.42 22.02 -8.43
N LEU A 448 10.34 21.35 -7.73
CA LEU A 448 11.42 20.58 -8.34
C LEU A 448 10.96 19.16 -8.70
N PRO A 449 11.41 18.61 -9.86
CA PRO A 449 11.24 17.19 -10.17
C PRO A 449 12.03 16.32 -9.16
N GLU A 450 11.71 15.03 -9.11
CA GLU A 450 12.51 14.07 -8.34
C GLU A 450 13.96 14.03 -8.82
N GLY A 451 14.91 14.09 -7.88
CA GLY A 451 16.32 14.16 -8.20
C GLY A 451 17.20 14.78 -7.11
N PRO A 452 18.51 14.93 -7.39
CA PRO A 452 19.49 15.44 -6.44
C PRO A 452 19.19 16.83 -5.89
N GLU A 453 18.63 17.73 -6.70
CA GLU A 453 18.30 19.10 -6.31
C GLU A 453 17.15 19.13 -5.29
N ARG A 454 16.10 18.34 -5.52
CA ARG A 454 14.98 18.17 -4.58
C ARG A 454 15.45 17.57 -3.26
N THR A 455 16.40 16.63 -3.32
CA THR A 455 17.05 16.02 -2.16
C THR A 455 17.91 17.03 -1.38
N ALA A 456 18.64 17.91 -2.05
CA ALA A 456 19.43 18.96 -1.39
C ALA A 456 18.54 19.95 -0.62
N VAL A 457 17.41 20.39 -1.20
CA VAL A 457 16.44 21.27 -0.51
C VAL A 457 15.83 20.56 0.71
N ARG A 458 15.63 19.23 0.65
CA ARG A 458 15.21 18.44 1.80
C ARG A 458 16.26 18.43 2.91
N HIS A 459 17.53 18.20 2.60
CA HIS A 459 18.59 18.27 3.60
C HIS A 459 18.65 19.63 4.29
N ALA A 460 18.46 20.72 3.53
CA ALA A 460 18.34 22.06 4.12
C ALA A 460 17.13 22.20 5.06
N LEU A 461 16.01 21.54 4.75
CA LEU A 461 14.82 21.52 5.63
C LEU A 461 15.08 20.71 6.91
N ASP A 462 15.75 19.56 6.82
CA ASP A 462 16.12 18.75 7.99
C ASP A 462 17.08 19.49 8.91
N ASP A 463 18.07 20.15 8.31
CA ASP A 463 19.05 20.98 9.00
C ASP A 463 18.39 22.15 9.71
N LEU A 464 17.45 22.81 9.05
CA LEU A 464 16.66 23.86 9.65
C LEU A 464 15.80 23.35 10.81
N THR A 465 15.07 22.25 10.63
CA THR A 465 14.06 21.77 11.59
C THR A 465 14.65 21.04 12.79
N THR A 466 15.76 20.32 12.59
CA THR A 466 16.37 19.47 13.63
C THR A 466 17.56 20.16 14.27
N ARG A 467 18.36 20.89 13.48
CA ARG A 467 19.64 21.48 13.92
C ARG A 467 19.60 22.99 14.01
N HIS A 468 18.46 23.61 13.70
CA HIS A 468 18.32 25.06 13.59
C HIS A 468 19.34 25.71 12.65
N LEU A 469 19.76 25.03 11.59
CA LEU A 469 20.73 25.53 10.61
C LEU A 469 19.99 26.04 9.35
N PRO A 470 19.77 27.37 9.22
CA PRO A 470 19.13 27.92 8.03
C PRO A 470 20.05 27.87 6.81
N PRO A 471 19.51 27.71 5.59
CA PRO A 471 20.29 27.89 4.36
C PRO A 471 20.80 29.33 4.25
N ALA A 472 21.90 29.54 3.51
CA ALA A 472 22.55 30.85 3.40
C ALA A 472 21.62 31.96 2.84
N ASP A 473 20.61 31.59 2.05
CA ASP A 473 19.65 32.50 1.45
C ASP A 473 18.27 32.47 2.12
N ALA A 474 18.18 31.96 3.37
CA ALA A 474 16.95 31.79 4.13
C ALA A 474 16.05 33.04 4.18
N GLU A 475 16.63 34.22 4.42
CA GLU A 475 15.88 35.47 4.47
C GLU A 475 15.20 35.78 3.13
N ARG A 476 15.95 35.63 2.04
CA ARG A 476 15.47 35.90 0.69
C ARG A 476 14.33 34.95 0.32
N ILE A 477 14.50 33.65 0.54
CA ILE A 477 13.48 32.65 0.18
C ILE A 477 12.22 32.80 1.02
N ALA A 478 12.36 33.13 2.31
CA ALA A 478 11.22 33.37 3.19
C ALA A 478 10.44 34.62 2.78
N ASN A 479 11.13 35.72 2.45
CA ASN A 479 10.47 36.95 2.00
C ASN A 479 9.74 36.76 0.67
N VAL A 480 10.34 36.06 -0.31
CA VAL A 480 9.66 35.73 -1.57
C VAL A 480 8.39 34.91 -1.31
N GLN A 481 8.46 33.90 -0.42
CA GLN A 481 7.29 33.12 -0.04
C GLN A 481 6.21 34.00 0.60
N LEU A 482 6.58 34.88 1.54
CA LEU A 482 5.64 35.79 2.18
C LEU A 482 5.00 36.77 1.17
N ASP A 483 5.76 37.28 0.21
CA ASP A 483 5.27 38.20 -0.82
C ASP A 483 4.25 37.54 -1.73
N SER A 484 4.52 36.31 -2.18
CA SER A 484 3.54 35.53 -2.96
C SER A 484 2.24 35.23 -2.20
N GLU A 485 2.29 35.11 -0.86
CA GLU A 485 1.11 34.87 -0.02
C GLU A 485 0.34 36.14 0.33
N ILE A 486 0.99 37.31 0.31
CA ILE A 486 0.32 38.62 0.49
C ILE A 486 -0.69 38.86 -0.62
N GLU A 487 -0.40 38.43 -1.84
CA GLU A 487 -1.33 38.52 -2.97
C GLU A 487 -2.56 37.59 -2.82
N ALA A 488 -2.55 36.68 -1.85
CA ALA A 488 -3.51 35.58 -1.71
C ALA A 488 -4.19 35.50 -0.31
N GLU A 489 -4.63 36.62 0.29
CA GLU A 489 -5.55 36.70 1.47
C GLU A 489 -4.95 36.99 2.88
N ARG A 490 -3.66 37.29 3.06
CA ARG A 490 -3.12 37.66 4.40
C ARG A 490 -3.27 39.15 4.76
N ALA A 491 -3.64 39.43 6.01
CA ALA A 491 -3.67 40.79 6.53
C ALA A 491 -2.23 41.36 6.68
N PRO A 492 -1.96 42.62 6.27
CA PRO A 492 -0.60 43.18 6.21
C PRO A 492 0.20 43.11 7.52
N HIS A 493 -0.46 43.18 8.67
CA HIS A 493 0.18 43.11 9.98
C HIS A 493 0.73 41.71 10.31
N VAL A 494 0.11 40.64 9.82
CA VAL A 494 0.58 39.26 10.01
C VAL A 494 1.86 39.01 9.23
N THR A 495 1.93 39.53 7.99
CA THR A 495 3.15 39.41 7.18
C THR A 495 4.30 40.22 7.76
N ALA A 496 4.03 41.45 8.24
CA ALA A 496 5.05 42.25 8.92
C ALA A 496 5.60 41.55 10.18
N TRP A 497 4.72 40.89 10.94
CA TRP A 497 5.13 40.07 12.10
C TRP A 497 5.94 38.85 11.68
N ALA A 498 5.54 38.11 10.64
CA ALA A 498 6.30 36.97 10.13
C ALA A 498 7.69 37.37 9.60
N ARG A 499 7.81 38.53 8.93
CA ARG A 499 9.12 39.07 8.50
C ARG A 499 10.01 39.39 9.70
N ARG A 500 9.44 39.98 10.76
CA ARG A 500 10.18 40.22 12.02
C ARG A 500 10.63 38.91 12.66
N ALA A 501 9.77 37.89 12.65
CA ALA A 501 10.09 36.57 13.18
C ALA A 501 11.22 35.89 12.39
N VAL A 502 11.23 35.98 11.06
CA VAL A 502 12.33 35.50 10.22
C VAL A 502 13.63 36.25 10.53
N ALA A 503 13.58 37.58 10.63
CA ALA A 503 14.74 38.39 10.95
C ALA A 503 15.33 38.03 12.32
N GLU A 504 14.49 37.95 13.36
CA GLU A 504 14.92 37.59 14.72
C GLU A 504 15.43 36.14 14.79
N TYR A 505 14.84 35.21 14.05
CA TYR A 505 15.31 33.82 13.99
C TYR A 505 16.71 33.72 13.37
N LEU A 506 16.96 34.46 12.30
CA LEU A 506 18.22 34.42 11.55
C LEU A 506 19.33 35.25 12.20
N VAL A 507 19.00 36.43 12.72
CA VAL A 507 19.95 37.36 13.33
C VAL A 507 19.29 37.96 14.58
N PRO A 508 19.41 37.28 15.75
CA PRO A 508 18.81 37.75 16.98
C PRO A 508 19.26 39.19 17.31
N ALA A 509 18.31 40.07 17.59
CA ALA A 509 18.61 41.47 17.86
C ALA A 509 19.46 41.64 19.14
N PRO A 510 20.54 42.44 19.13
CA PRO A 510 21.36 42.68 20.34
C PRO A 510 20.54 43.22 21.52
N ASP A 511 19.57 44.09 21.23
CA ASP A 511 18.59 44.60 22.20
C ASP A 511 17.18 44.20 21.77
N PRO A 512 16.59 43.15 22.37
CA PRO A 512 15.25 42.68 22.00
C PRO A 512 14.13 43.64 22.42
N VAL A 513 14.35 44.50 23.42
CA VAL A 513 13.35 45.49 23.85
C VAL A 513 13.27 46.61 22.81
N ALA A 514 14.41 47.17 22.42
CA ALA A 514 14.48 48.21 21.38
C ALA A 514 13.99 47.71 20.01
N ALA A 515 14.24 46.44 19.69
CA ALA A 515 13.76 45.78 18.47
C ALA A 515 12.27 45.39 18.52
N GLY A 516 11.60 45.56 19.66
CA GLY A 516 10.18 45.24 19.81
C GLY A 516 9.87 43.76 19.62
N ILE A 517 10.70 42.90 20.22
CA ILE A 517 10.56 41.44 20.17
C ILE A 517 9.58 40.98 21.25
N ASP A 518 8.55 40.22 20.85
CA ASP A 518 7.57 39.66 21.78
C ASP A 518 8.26 38.74 22.81
N GLY A 519 7.85 38.87 24.07
CA GLY A 519 8.52 38.23 25.22
C GLY A 519 9.46 39.15 25.98
N PHE A 520 9.93 40.25 25.37
CA PHE A 520 10.78 41.25 26.03
C PHE A 520 10.10 42.62 26.18
N LEU A 521 8.96 42.82 25.51
CA LEU A 521 8.15 44.01 25.68
C LEU A 521 7.57 44.07 27.11
N PRO A 522 7.53 45.24 27.76
CA PRO A 522 6.80 45.43 29.00
C PRO A 522 5.34 44.99 28.79
N PRO A 523 4.67 44.41 29.81
CA PRO A 523 3.24 44.17 29.71
C PRO A 523 2.57 45.49 29.36
N GLN A 524 1.90 45.54 28.21
CA GLN A 524 1.00 46.65 27.91
C GLN A 524 -0.10 46.59 28.97
N ASP A 525 -0.28 47.67 29.73
CA ASP A 525 -1.29 47.77 30.78
C ASP A 525 -2.65 47.23 30.28
N ALA A 526 -3.25 46.37 31.10
CA ALA A 526 -4.47 45.61 30.83
C ALA A 526 -5.72 46.49 30.65
#